data_AF-A0A2N5KED3-F1
#
_entry.id   AF-A0A2N5KED3-F1
#
_cell.length_a   1.000
_cell.length_b   1.000
_cell.length_c   1.000
_cell.angle_alpha   90.00
_cell.angle_beta   90.00
_cell.angle_gamma   90.00
#
_symmetry.space_group_name_H-M   'P 1'
#
loop_
_entity.id
_entity.type
_entity.pdbx_description
1 polymer ?
#
loop_
_entity_poly.entity_id
_entity_poly.type
_entity_poly.pdbx_seq_one_letter_code
_entity_poly.pdbx_strand_id
1 'polypeptide(L)'
;QTKIIRSRLRTHNVANQDFIDFVLIEDELNEFLSALLPTTAILRRLLLGRHIPLFDQDQDIVEDLLLNNEQSIEGCQSNIKSIVNIREAYSTISSNNLNRSMKILTGATVMIALPNVFFGMYGMNIALPFQEETWAYAAIVLITMLVAITIFLIARIKRIF
;
A
#
# COMPACT_ATOMS: atom_id res chain seq x y z
N GLN A 1 -6.74 -2.43 25.47
CA GLN A 1 -7.35 -2.33 24.13
C GLN A 1 -6.32 -2.07 23.01
N THR A 2 -5.21 -1.39 23.27
CA THR A 2 -4.09 -1.14 22.34
C THR A 2 -3.41 -2.37 21.70
N LYS A 3 -3.42 -3.54 22.37
CA LYS A 3 -2.89 -4.80 21.79
C LYS A 3 -3.75 -5.35 20.64
N ILE A 4 -5.05 -5.09 20.64
CA ILE A 4 -5.99 -5.61 19.61
C ILE A 4 -5.84 -4.82 18.31
N ILE A 5 -5.64 -3.49 18.40
CA ILE A 5 -5.38 -2.62 17.25
C ILE A 5 -4.04 -2.99 16.58
N ARG A 6 -2.99 -3.25 17.36
CA ARG A 6 -1.69 -3.72 16.83
C ARG A 6 -1.76 -5.12 16.20
N SER A 7 -2.68 -5.97 16.67
CA SER A 7 -2.92 -7.30 16.09
C SER A 7 -3.64 -7.23 14.73
N ARG A 8 -4.57 -6.29 14.55
CA ARG A 8 -5.29 -6.11 13.27
C ARG A 8 -4.39 -5.60 12.15
N LEU A 9 -3.38 -4.80 12.46
CA LEU A 9 -2.33 -4.41 11.51
C LEU A 9 -1.47 -5.60 11.03
N ARG A 10 -1.51 -6.74 11.72
CA ARG A 10 -0.81 -7.98 11.30
C ARG A 10 -1.61 -8.82 10.31
N THR A 11 -2.93 -8.64 10.29
CA THR A 11 -3.84 -9.31 9.35
C THR A 11 -3.94 -8.47 8.07
N HIS A 12 -3.40 -9.01 6.99
CA HIS A 12 -3.09 -8.43 5.68
C HIS A 12 -4.26 -7.81 4.86
N ASN A 13 -5.38 -7.45 5.46
CA ASN A 13 -6.50 -6.82 4.74
C ASN A 13 -6.98 -5.57 5.49
N VAL A 14 -6.33 -4.45 5.22
CA VAL A 14 -6.89 -3.13 5.57
C VAL A 14 -8.04 -2.89 4.59
N ALA A 15 -9.26 -2.80 5.08
CA ALA A 15 -10.44 -2.58 4.25
C ALA A 15 -10.57 -1.08 3.90
N ASN A 16 -11.36 -0.76 2.88
CA ASN A 16 -11.69 0.64 2.55
C ASN A 16 -12.31 1.39 3.74
N GLN A 17 -12.97 0.68 4.66
CA GLN A 17 -13.53 1.25 5.88
C GLN A 17 -12.46 1.74 6.86
N ASP A 18 -11.33 1.03 6.97
CA ASP A 18 -10.23 1.46 7.85
C ASP A 18 -9.62 2.80 7.37
N PHE A 19 -9.69 3.10 6.06
CA PHE A 19 -9.28 4.41 5.53
C PHE A 19 -10.22 5.53 5.94
N ILE A 20 -11.52 5.26 6.02
CA ILE A 20 -12.51 6.21 6.52
C ILE A 20 -12.22 6.47 8.00
N ASP A 21 -11.97 5.43 8.78
CA ASP A 21 -11.61 5.55 10.20
C ASP A 21 -10.31 6.35 10.38
N PHE A 22 -9.30 6.14 9.53
CA PHE A 22 -8.07 6.95 9.56
C PHE A 22 -8.31 8.42 9.26
N VAL A 23 -9.19 8.74 8.31
CA VAL A 23 -9.56 10.12 8.00
C VAL A 23 -10.31 10.76 9.17
N LEU A 24 -11.22 10.02 9.81
CA LEU A 24 -11.94 10.50 11.00
C LEU A 24 -10.98 10.78 12.17
N ILE A 25 -10.03 9.89 12.43
CA ILE A 25 -9.01 10.10 13.48
C ILE A 25 -8.11 11.29 13.12
N GLU A 26 -7.70 11.42 11.85
CA GLU A 26 -6.92 12.56 11.37
C GLU A 26 -7.67 13.89 11.60
N ASP A 27 -8.98 13.92 11.35
CA ASP A 27 -9.84 15.09 11.57
C ASP A 27 -9.97 15.43 13.06
N GLU A 28 -10.25 14.45 13.92
CA GLU A 28 -10.32 14.64 15.39
C GLU A 28 -9.00 15.19 15.96
N LEU A 29 -7.86 14.69 15.48
CA LEU A 29 -6.54 15.20 15.90
C LEU A 29 -6.28 16.63 15.43
N ASN A 30 -6.78 17.00 14.25
CA ASN A 30 -6.70 18.38 13.76
C ASN A 30 -7.62 19.32 14.55
N GLU A 31 -8.79 18.86 14.99
CA GLU A 31 -9.67 19.61 15.89
C GLU A 31 -8.98 19.84 17.24
N PHE A 32 -8.33 18.82 17.81
CA PHE A 32 -7.51 18.99 19.01
C PHE A 32 -6.38 20.00 18.82
N LEU A 33 -5.64 19.95 17.71
CA LEU A 33 -4.61 20.94 17.41
C LEU A 33 -5.19 22.36 17.34
N SER A 34 -6.37 22.52 16.75
CA SER A 34 -7.07 23.80 16.63
C SER A 34 -7.50 24.37 17.99
N ALA A 35 -7.73 23.52 19.00
CA ALA A 35 -8.01 23.93 20.37
C ALA A 35 -6.73 24.16 21.21
N LEU A 36 -5.71 23.32 21.03
CA LEU A 36 -4.47 23.37 21.81
C LEU A 36 -3.58 24.57 21.42
N LEU A 37 -3.46 24.89 20.13
CA LEU A 37 -2.62 25.99 19.64
C LEU A 37 -3.01 27.36 20.22
N PRO A 38 -4.29 27.79 20.20
CA PRO A 38 -4.71 29.01 20.89
C PRO A 38 -4.48 28.94 22.41
N THR A 39 -4.67 27.77 23.02
CA THR A 39 -4.46 27.57 24.46
C THR A 39 -2.99 27.83 24.83
N THR A 40 -2.04 27.34 24.03
CA THR A 40 -0.59 27.63 24.20
C THR A 40 -0.32 29.13 24.11
N ALA A 41 -0.94 29.83 23.16
CA ALA A 41 -0.79 31.28 23.04
C ALA A 41 -1.35 32.03 24.26
N ILE A 42 -2.46 31.56 24.83
CA ILE A 42 -3.04 32.13 26.06
C ILE A 42 -2.13 31.88 27.27
N LEU A 43 -1.62 30.66 27.45
CA LEU A 43 -0.69 30.31 28.54
C LEU A 43 0.59 31.15 28.48
N ARG A 44 1.16 31.35 27.29
CA ARG A 44 2.31 32.24 27.09
C ARG A 44 1.99 33.70 27.45
N ARG A 45 0.79 34.19 27.11
CA ARG A 45 0.36 35.55 27.49
C ARG A 45 0.12 35.70 29.00
N LEU A 46 -0.29 34.62 29.66
CA LEU A 46 -0.48 34.57 31.10
C LEU A 46 0.86 34.71 31.82
N LEU A 47 1.89 33.93 31.43
CA LEU A 47 3.26 34.03 31.98
C LEU A 47 3.89 35.42 31.82
N LEU A 48 3.55 36.14 30.76
CA LEU A 48 4.03 37.52 30.55
C LEU A 48 3.41 38.55 31.52
N GLY A 49 2.53 38.13 32.44
CA GLY A 49 1.95 38.97 33.49
C GLY A 49 1.07 40.11 32.96
N ARG A 50 0.66 40.06 31.69
CA ARG A 50 0.01 41.20 31.02
C ARG A 50 -1.43 41.46 31.45
N HIS A 51 -2.13 40.46 31.98
CA HIS A 51 -3.58 40.56 32.26
C HIS A 51 -3.93 40.21 33.71
N ILE A 52 -3.15 39.34 34.37
CA ILE A 52 -3.36 38.90 35.75
C ILE A 52 -1.98 38.89 36.44
N PRO A 53 -1.83 39.52 37.62
CA PRO A 53 -0.62 39.36 38.41
C PRO A 53 -0.56 37.93 38.95
N LEU A 54 0.54 37.22 38.65
CA LEU A 54 0.79 35.86 39.14
C LEU A 54 1.76 35.92 40.32
N PHE A 55 1.50 35.15 41.37
CA PHE A 55 2.50 34.87 42.39
C PHE A 55 3.52 33.86 41.84
N ASP A 56 4.70 33.75 42.44
CA ASP A 56 5.77 32.86 41.95
C ASP A 56 5.30 31.40 41.78
N GLN A 57 4.49 30.90 42.71
CA GLN A 57 3.91 29.55 42.64
C GLN A 57 2.93 29.37 41.47
N ASP A 58 2.20 30.43 41.08
CA ASP A 58 1.28 30.35 39.95
C ASP A 58 2.03 30.32 38.61
N GLN A 59 3.20 30.97 38.54
CA GLN A 59 4.04 30.95 37.33
C GLN A 59 4.54 29.54 37.04
N ASP A 60 5.04 28.83 38.05
CA ASP A 60 5.52 27.44 37.91
C ASP A 60 4.40 26.52 37.37
N ILE A 61 3.18 26.65 37.90
CA ILE A 61 2.02 25.85 37.45
C ILE A 61 1.69 26.17 35.98
N VAL A 62 1.74 27.44 35.58
CA VAL A 62 1.46 27.83 34.20
C VAL A 62 2.55 27.36 33.25
N GLU A 63 3.82 27.33 33.68
CA GLU A 63 4.93 26.73 32.92
C GLU A 63 4.72 25.23 32.71
N ASP A 64 4.33 24.49 33.74
CA ASP A 64 4.00 23.06 33.63
C ASP A 64 2.81 22.82 32.69
N LEU A 65 1.77 23.66 32.76
CA LEU A 65 0.63 23.58 31.85
C LEU A 65 1.03 23.89 30.41
N LEU A 66 1.91 24.87 30.20
CA LEU A 66 2.44 25.22 28.88
C LEU A 66 3.22 24.04 28.30
N LEU A 67 4.13 23.44 29.08
CA LEU A 67 4.92 22.28 28.67
C LEU A 67 4.01 21.10 28.29
N ASN A 68 3.03 20.76 29.13
CA ASN A 68 2.09 19.67 28.85
C ASN A 68 1.24 19.92 27.59
N ASN A 69 0.86 21.17 27.34
CA ASN A 69 0.12 21.54 26.14
C ASN A 69 0.99 21.43 24.88
N GLU A 70 2.23 21.91 24.93
CA GLU A 70 3.20 21.75 23.83
C GLU A 70 3.48 20.27 23.52
N GLN A 71 3.66 19.42 24.54
CA GLN A 71 3.79 17.97 24.37
C GLN A 71 2.54 17.34 23.72
N SER A 72 1.35 17.81 24.08
CA SER A 72 0.09 17.34 23.50
C SER A 72 -0.01 17.71 22.01
N ILE A 73 0.43 18.91 21.64
CA ILE A 73 0.52 19.36 20.24
C ILE A 73 1.49 18.47 19.45
N GLU A 74 2.70 18.23 19.96
CA GLU A 74 3.68 17.35 19.33
C GLU A 74 3.14 15.91 19.17
N GLY A 75 2.44 15.40 20.19
CA GLY A 75 1.77 14.11 20.16
C GLY A 75 0.72 14.01 19.04
N CYS A 76 -0.14 15.02 18.91
CA CYS A 76 -1.15 15.07 17.85
C CYS A 76 -0.50 15.09 16.45
N GLN A 77 0.51 15.94 16.24
CA GLN A 77 1.24 16.03 14.97
C GLN A 77 1.95 14.71 14.63
N SER A 78 2.55 14.05 15.61
CA SER A 78 3.19 12.73 15.44
C SER A 78 2.19 11.64 15.04
N ASN A 79 1.00 11.65 15.64
CA ASN A 79 -0.07 10.72 15.30
C ASN A 79 -0.61 10.96 13.88
N ILE A 80 -0.85 12.21 13.49
CA ILE A 80 -1.25 12.57 12.12
C ILE A 80 -0.21 12.07 11.11
N LYS A 81 1.08 12.34 11.37
CA LYS A 81 2.17 11.86 10.52
C LYS A 81 2.19 10.33 10.41
N SER A 82 1.94 9.63 11.51
CA SER A 82 1.87 8.17 11.54
C SER A 82 0.70 7.64 10.69
N ILE A 83 -0.47 8.28 10.73
CA ILE A 83 -1.62 7.94 9.90
C ILE A 83 -1.28 8.10 8.41
N VAL A 84 -0.66 9.22 8.04
CA VAL A 84 -0.22 9.47 6.65
C VAL A 84 0.75 8.38 6.18
N ASN A 85 1.75 8.04 6.99
CA ASN A 85 2.72 6.99 6.66
C ASN A 85 2.05 5.62 6.48
N ILE A 86 1.05 5.29 7.29
CA ILE A 86 0.28 4.04 7.16
C ILE A 86 -0.51 4.03 5.84
N ARG A 87 -1.15 5.15 5.49
CA ARG A 87 -1.89 5.28 4.22
C ARG A 87 -0.98 5.13 3.01
N GLU A 88 0.22 5.73 3.04
CA GLU A 88 1.21 5.60 1.98
C GLU A 88 1.74 4.17 1.85
N ALA A 89 2.13 3.54 2.96
CA ALA A 89 2.60 2.16 2.97
C ALA A 89 1.55 1.20 2.41
N TYR A 90 0.26 1.39 2.76
CA TYR A 90 -0.81 0.57 2.20
C TYR A 90 -1.01 0.82 0.71
N SER A 91 -0.94 2.06 0.24
CA SER A 91 -1.00 2.37 -1.20
C SER A 91 0.11 1.65 -1.97
N THR A 92 1.34 1.62 -1.42
CA THR A 92 2.44 0.83 -1.98
C THR A 92 2.16 -0.67 -1.98
N ILE A 93 1.63 -1.23 -0.89
CA ILE A 93 1.27 -2.65 -0.80
C ILE A 93 0.18 -3.00 -1.81
N SER A 94 -0.87 -2.18 -1.92
CA SER A 94 -1.97 -2.35 -2.88
C SER A 94 -1.46 -2.31 -4.32
N SER A 95 -0.61 -1.33 -4.65
CA SER A 95 0.04 -1.23 -5.96
C SER A 95 0.92 -2.46 -6.27
N ASN A 96 1.66 -2.95 -5.29
CA ASN A 96 2.44 -4.18 -5.42
C ASN A 96 1.55 -5.42 -5.63
N ASN A 97 0.42 -5.51 -4.91
CA ASN A 97 -0.55 -6.59 -5.06
C ASN A 97 -1.23 -6.55 -6.44
N LEU A 98 -1.55 -5.36 -6.95
CA LEU A 98 -2.06 -5.17 -8.30
C LEU A 98 -1.03 -5.60 -9.33
N ASN A 99 0.21 -5.13 -9.21
CA ASN A 99 1.30 -5.51 -10.11
C ASN A 99 1.55 -7.02 -10.09
N ARG A 100 1.50 -7.65 -8.90
CA ARG A 100 1.59 -9.11 -8.76
C ARG A 100 0.42 -9.83 -9.44
N SER A 101 -0.80 -9.34 -9.28
CA SER A 101 -1.99 -9.93 -9.90
C SER A 101 -1.95 -9.79 -11.43
N MET A 102 -1.54 -8.62 -11.94
CA MET A 102 -1.33 -8.38 -13.36
C MET A 102 -0.25 -9.29 -13.94
N LYS A 103 0.85 -9.50 -13.23
CA LYS A 103 1.88 -10.48 -13.61
C LYS A 103 1.28 -11.88 -13.72
N ILE A 104 0.54 -12.34 -12.71
CA ILE A 104 -0.10 -13.66 -12.75
C ILE A 104 -1.03 -13.78 -13.97
N LEU A 105 -1.92 -12.79 -14.19
CA LEU A 105 -2.85 -12.81 -15.31
C LEU A 105 -2.12 -12.79 -16.66
N THR A 106 -1.12 -11.93 -16.82
CA THR A 106 -0.31 -11.84 -18.05
C THR A 106 0.41 -13.15 -18.34
N GLY A 107 0.96 -13.79 -17.30
CA GLY A 107 1.65 -15.07 -17.42
C GLY A 107 0.70 -16.18 -17.85
N ALA A 108 -0.48 -16.24 -17.25
CA ALA A 108 -1.53 -17.17 -17.65
C ALA A 108 -1.97 -16.94 -19.10
N THR A 109 -2.18 -15.68 -19.51
CA THR A 109 -2.55 -15.33 -20.88
C THR A 109 -1.49 -15.76 -21.89
N VAL A 110 -0.21 -15.48 -21.65
CA VAL A 110 0.88 -15.91 -22.54
C VAL A 110 0.97 -17.43 -22.62
N MET A 111 0.80 -18.12 -21.49
CA MET A 111 0.81 -19.59 -21.43
C MET A 111 -0.33 -20.21 -22.24
N ILE A 112 -1.50 -19.56 -22.30
CA ILE A 112 -2.66 -20.03 -23.09
C ILE A 112 -2.53 -19.63 -24.56
N ALA A 113 -2.11 -18.40 -24.84
CA ALA A 113 -2.07 -17.84 -26.18
C ALA A 113 -1.02 -18.53 -27.06
N LEU A 114 0.15 -18.87 -26.52
CA LEU A 114 1.23 -19.49 -27.29
C LEU A 114 0.82 -20.83 -27.92
N PRO A 115 0.35 -21.85 -27.17
CA PRO A 115 -0.16 -23.08 -27.76
C PRO A 115 -1.30 -22.83 -28.75
N ASN A 116 -2.22 -21.91 -28.42
CA ASN A 116 -3.38 -21.64 -29.27
C ASN A 116 -2.98 -21.08 -30.66
N VAL A 117 -1.94 -20.26 -30.76
CA VAL A 117 -1.42 -19.77 -32.04
C VAL A 117 -0.89 -20.92 -32.90
N PHE A 118 -0.10 -21.82 -32.30
CA PHE A 118 0.43 -22.98 -33.04
C PHE A 118 -0.69 -23.92 -33.48
N PHE A 119 -1.61 -24.30 -32.59
CA PHE A 119 -2.78 -25.11 -32.95
C PHE A 119 -3.66 -24.43 -34.01
N GLY A 120 -3.86 -23.11 -33.89
CA GLY A 120 -4.60 -22.31 -34.87
C GLY A 120 -3.96 -22.35 -36.26
N MET A 121 -2.63 -22.17 -36.35
CA MET A 121 -1.91 -22.25 -37.63
C MET A 121 -2.02 -23.63 -38.28
N TYR A 122 -1.98 -24.72 -37.50
CA TYR A 122 -2.15 -26.08 -38.03
C TYR A 122 -3.60 -26.44 -38.36
N GLY A 123 -4.57 -25.77 -37.73
CA GLY A 123 -5.99 -25.91 -38.07
C GLY A 123 -6.40 -25.16 -39.35
N MET A 124 -5.52 -24.31 -39.89
CA MET A 124 -5.74 -23.67 -41.19
C MET A 124 -5.45 -24.69 -42.29
N ASN A 125 -6.40 -24.90 -43.20
CA ASN A 125 -6.26 -25.77 -44.39
C ASN A 125 -5.27 -25.17 -45.43
N ILE A 126 -4.05 -24.86 -45.00
CA ILE A 126 -2.96 -24.39 -45.84
C ILE A 126 -2.05 -25.58 -46.11
N ALA A 127 -1.70 -25.80 -47.38
CA ALA A 127 -0.77 -26.86 -47.79
C ALA A 127 0.59 -26.62 -47.13
N LEU A 128 0.86 -27.34 -46.03
CA LEU A 128 2.14 -27.30 -45.33
C LEU A 128 3.10 -28.29 -46.00
N PRO A 129 4.38 -27.94 -46.18
CA PRO A 129 5.38 -28.94 -46.54
C PRO A 129 5.37 -30.04 -45.46
N PHE A 130 5.36 -31.32 -45.87
CA PHE A 130 5.25 -32.53 -45.01
C PHE A 130 3.84 -32.88 -44.48
N GLN A 131 2.75 -32.32 -45.00
CA GLN A 131 1.39 -32.61 -44.52
C GLN A 131 0.90 -34.07 -44.76
N GLU A 132 1.48 -34.79 -45.72
CA GLU A 132 1.11 -36.20 -46.01
C GLU A 132 1.87 -37.23 -45.16
N GLU A 133 2.88 -36.80 -44.41
CA GLU A 133 3.73 -37.67 -43.60
C GLU A 133 3.16 -37.84 -42.20
N THR A 134 2.89 -39.08 -41.79
CA THR A 134 2.29 -39.41 -40.47
C THR A 134 3.12 -38.93 -39.26
N TRP A 135 4.43 -38.72 -39.44
CA TRP A 135 5.33 -38.20 -38.40
C TRP A 135 5.36 -36.68 -38.28
N ALA A 136 4.85 -35.94 -39.29
CA ALA A 136 4.88 -34.49 -39.29
C ALA A 136 4.09 -33.90 -38.12
N TYR A 137 2.89 -34.44 -37.86
CA TYR A 137 2.08 -34.02 -36.70
C TYR A 137 2.82 -34.18 -35.37
N ALA A 138 3.50 -35.31 -35.15
CA ALA A 138 4.24 -35.57 -33.92
C ALA A 138 5.47 -34.65 -33.77
N ALA A 139 6.23 -34.44 -34.86
CA ALA A 139 7.39 -33.55 -34.86
C ALA A 139 7.00 -32.09 -34.54
N ILE A 140 5.87 -31.65 -35.08
CA ILE A 140 5.31 -30.32 -34.88
C ILE A 140 4.87 -30.09 -33.44
N VAL A 141 4.12 -31.05 -32.87
CA VAL A 141 3.71 -30.98 -31.46
C VAL A 141 4.93 -30.90 -30.55
N LEU A 142 5.98 -31.65 -30.86
CA LEU A 142 7.22 -31.65 -30.09
C LEU A 142 7.98 -30.32 -30.19
N ILE A 143 8.07 -29.72 -31.38
CA ILE A 143 8.68 -28.38 -31.56
C ILE A 143 7.86 -27.30 -30.83
N THR A 144 6.54 -27.36 -30.94
CA THR A 144 5.62 -26.42 -30.28
C THR A 144 5.76 -26.51 -28.76
N MET A 145 5.85 -27.73 -28.23
CA MET A 145 6.07 -27.99 -26.82
C MET A 145 7.44 -27.48 -26.36
N LEU A 146 8.50 -27.70 -27.14
CA LEU A 146 9.84 -27.18 -26.84
C LEU A 146 9.85 -25.65 -26.80
N VAL A 147 9.25 -24.97 -27.77
CA VAL A 147 9.19 -23.50 -27.81
C VAL A 147 8.41 -22.96 -26.60
N ALA A 148 7.26 -23.57 -26.28
CA ALA A 148 6.47 -23.20 -25.11
C ALA A 148 7.26 -23.39 -23.79
N ILE A 149 7.97 -24.51 -23.64
CA ILE A 149 8.82 -24.79 -22.48
C ILE A 149 9.98 -23.80 -22.38
N THR A 150 10.62 -23.46 -23.50
CA THR A 150 11.76 -22.53 -23.53
C THR A 150 11.33 -21.13 -23.12
N ILE A 151 10.18 -20.65 -23.64
CA ILE A 151 9.62 -19.36 -23.27
C ILE A 151 9.20 -19.36 -21.78
N PHE A 152 8.57 -20.44 -21.31
CA PHE A 152 8.21 -20.60 -19.89
C PHE A 152 9.43 -20.56 -18.97
N LEU A 153 10.53 -21.24 -19.34
CA LEU A 153 11.79 -21.23 -18.58
C LEU A 153 12.41 -19.84 -18.56
N ILE A 154 12.48 -19.14 -19.69
CA ILE A 154 13.01 -17.77 -19.77
C ILE A 154 12.18 -16.81 -18.90
N ALA A 155 10.85 -16.91 -18.98
CA ALA A 155 9.92 -16.12 -18.18
C ALA A 155 10.12 -16.33 -16.67
N ARG A 156 10.36 -17.58 -16.25
CA ARG A 156 10.67 -17.95 -14.86
C ARG A 156 12.04 -17.44 -14.41
N ILE A 157 13.08 -17.59 -15.24
CA ILE A 157 14.46 -17.21 -14.90
C ILE A 157 14.61 -15.70 -14.79
N LYS A 158 13.95 -14.92 -15.66
CA LYS A 158 14.03 -13.46 -15.62
C LYS A 158 13.19 -12.80 -14.52
N ARG A 159 12.45 -13.56 -13.68
CA ARG A 159 11.53 -13.01 -12.64
C ARG A 159 10.64 -11.86 -13.18
N ILE A 160 10.27 -11.95 -14.45
CA ILE A 160 9.30 -11.01 -15.05
C ILE A 160 7.92 -11.25 -14.38
N PHE A 161 7.69 -12.49 -13.93
CA PHE A 161 6.61 -12.92 -13.06
C PHE A 161 7.04 -12.99 -11.59
#